data_AF-A0A4Q0VXM5-F1
#
_entry.id   AF-A0A4Q0VXM5-F1
#
_cell.length_a   1.000
_cell.length_b   1.000
_cell.length_c   1.000
_cell.angle_alpha   90.00
_cell.angle_beta   90.00
_cell.angle_gamma   90.00
#
_symmetry.space_group_name_H-M   'P 1'
#
loop_
_entity.id
_entity.type
_entity.pdbx_description
1 polymer ?
#
loop_
_entity_poly.entity_id
_entity_poly.type
_entity_poly.pdbx_seq_one_letter_code
_entity_poly.pdbx_strand_id
1 'polypeptide(L)'
;MKKVVISVFSFFIVFVGTYVLIGYLPNFRIKLDAPPLEYFVETIKHMVFFKSLVSVLVGGLVSGALFIIIRRKNENAMNLR
;
A
#
# COMPACT_ATOMS: atom_id res chain seq x y z
N MET A 1 -4.05 -21.19 -4.36
CA MET A 1 -3.49 -20.59 -3.12
C MET A 1 -2.27 -19.70 -3.37
N LYS A 2 -1.17 -20.19 -3.98
CA LYS A 2 0.06 -19.39 -4.23
C LYS A 2 -0.18 -18.00 -4.87
N LYS A 3 -1.08 -17.90 -5.85
CA LYS A 3 -1.39 -16.63 -6.53
C LYS A 3 -2.09 -15.60 -5.64
N VAL A 4 -2.97 -16.07 -4.75
CA VAL A 4 -3.65 -15.24 -3.75
C VAL A 4 -2.64 -14.73 -2.72
N VAL A 5 -1.75 -15.62 -2.27
CA VAL A 5 -0.66 -15.25 -1.34
C VAL A 5 0.21 -14.15 -1.92
N ILE A 6 0.61 -14.24 -3.20
CA ILE A 6 1.41 -13.20 -3.87
C ILE A 6 0.65 -11.87 -3.95
N SER A 7 -0.65 -11.90 -4.28
CA SER A 7 -1.47 -10.68 -4.36
C SER A 7 -1.64 -10.02 -2.99
N VAL A 8 -1.88 -10.81 -1.94
CA VAL A 8 -1.98 -10.32 -0.56
C VAL A 8 -0.64 -9.78 -0.05
N PHE A 9 0.47 -10.48 -0.32
CA PHE A 9 1.79 -10.01 0.08
C PHE A 9 2.15 -8.69 -0.63
N SER A 10 1.84 -8.59 -1.93
CA SER A 10 2.00 -7.34 -2.68
C SER A 10 1.12 -6.21 -2.13
N PHE A 11 -0.09 -6.50 -1.66
CA PHE A 11 -0.95 -5.51 -0.99
C PHE A 11 -0.23 -4.93 0.24
N PHE A 12 0.30 -5.78 1.12
CA PHE A 12 0.99 -5.31 2.33
C PHE A 12 2.24 -4.49 2.03
N ILE A 13 3.04 -4.87 1.03
CA ILE A 13 4.22 -4.12 0.62
C ILE A 13 3.83 -2.71 0.15
N VAL A 14 2.85 -2.61 -0.75
CA VAL A 14 2.35 -1.33 -1.26
C VAL A 14 1.73 -0.52 -0.14
N PHE A 15 0.95 -1.16 0.74
CA PHE A 15 0.33 -0.51 1.89
C PHE A 15 1.35 0.15 2.82
N VAL A 16 2.39 -0.58 3.23
CA VAL A 16 3.44 -0.03 4.10
C VAL A 16 4.22 1.08 3.39
N GLY A 17 4.58 0.86 2.11
CA GLY A 17 5.31 1.86 1.32
C GLY A 17 4.53 3.16 1.16
N THR A 18 3.26 3.09 0.76
CA THR A 18 2.39 4.26 0.59
C THR A 18 2.13 4.96 1.92
N TYR A 19 1.95 4.21 3.02
CA TYR A 19 1.74 4.79 4.35
C TYR A 19 2.93 5.65 4.80
N VAL A 20 4.15 5.15 4.60
CA VAL A 20 5.38 5.88 4.94
C VAL A 20 5.56 7.08 3.99
N LEU A 21 5.43 6.88 2.68
CA LEU A 21 5.60 7.95 1.68
C LEU A 21 4.67 9.15 1.92
N ILE A 22 3.40 8.91 2.26
CA ILE A 22 2.44 9.99 2.59
C ILE A 22 2.93 10.84 3.76
N GLY A 23 3.60 10.23 4.74
CA GLY A 23 4.18 10.96 5.87
C GLY A 23 5.32 11.91 5.51
N TYR A 24 6.02 11.68 4.40
CA TYR A 24 7.12 12.51 3.92
C TYR A 24 6.70 13.53 2.84
N LEU A 25 5.45 13.52 2.39
CA LEU A 25 4.94 14.52 1.45
C LEU A 25 4.90 15.91 2.11
N PRO A 26 5.27 16.98 1.38
CA PRO A 26 5.38 18.34 1.93
C PRO A 26 4.08 18.87 2.54
N ASN A 27 2.92 18.45 2.03
CA ASN A 27 1.61 18.81 2.58
C ASN A 27 1.27 18.11 3.92
N PHE A 28 1.90 16.99 4.24
CA PHE A 28 1.62 16.17 5.42
C PHE A 28 2.80 16.08 6.39
N ARG A 29 3.89 16.78 6.06
CA ARG A 29 5.10 16.84 6.86
C ARG A 29 4.84 17.63 8.14
N ILE A 30 5.03 16.99 9.28
CA ILE A 30 5.02 17.70 10.56
C ILE A 30 6.28 18.59 10.60
N LYS A 31 6.11 19.87 10.93
CA LYS A 31 7.24 20.74 11.26
C LYS A 31 7.56 20.55 12.74
N LEU A 32 8.28 19.49 13.05
CA LEU A 32 8.78 19.23 14.40
C LEU A 32 10.30 19.13 14.34
N ASP A 33 10.98 19.99 15.10
CA ASP A 33 12.42 19.96 15.29
C ASP A 33 12.72 18.94 16.39
N ALA A 34 12.72 17.66 16.01
CA ALA A 34 12.90 16.52 16.91
C ALA A 34 13.92 15.54 16.32
N PRO A 35 14.58 14.72 17.18
CA PRO A 35 15.40 13.62 16.74
C PRO A 35 14.67 12.73 15.72
N PRO A 36 15.35 12.16 14.71
CA PRO A 36 14.71 11.45 13.61
C PRO A 36 13.81 10.27 14.04
N LEU A 37 14.11 9.62 15.17
CA LEU A 37 13.30 8.55 15.75
C LEU A 37 11.98 9.07 16.34
N GLU A 38 12.02 10.15 17.15
CA GLU A 38 10.82 10.77 17.72
C GLU A 38 9.96 11.39 16.62
N TYR A 39 10.59 12.09 15.67
CA TYR A 39 9.93 12.64 14.50
C TYR A 39 9.14 11.58 13.70
N PHE A 40 9.72 10.39 13.54
CA PHE A 40 9.08 9.29 12.83
C PHE A 40 7.84 8.77 13.57
N VAL A 41 7.92 8.61 14.88
CA VAL A 41 6.78 8.16 15.71
C VAL A 41 5.67 9.20 15.71
N GLU A 42 5.99 10.47 15.84
CA GLU A 42 5.03 11.57 15.72
C GLU A 42 4.38 11.59 14.33
N THR A 43 5.18 11.40 13.28
CA THR A 43 4.71 11.33 11.88
C THR A 43 3.77 10.15 11.67
N ILE A 44 4.05 8.98 12.27
CA ILE A 44 3.15 7.83 12.19
C ILE A 44 1.84 8.13 12.91
N LYS A 45 1.87 8.74 14.10
CA LYS A 45 0.67 9.08 14.90
C LYS A 45 -0.14 10.22 14.29
N HIS A 46 0.49 11.11 13.56
CA HIS A 46 -0.18 12.23 12.92
C HIS A 46 -0.95 11.76 11.69
N MET A 47 -2.27 12.00 11.71
CA MET A 47 -3.18 11.64 10.63
C MET A 47 -3.15 10.14 10.27
N VAL A 48 -3.00 9.25 11.27
CA VAL A 48 -3.05 7.78 11.08
C VAL A 48 -4.28 7.38 10.27
N PHE A 49 -5.44 7.96 10.57
CA PHE A 49 -6.71 7.60 9.95
C PHE A 49 -6.75 7.97 8.46
N PHE A 50 -6.21 9.14 8.09
CA PHE A 50 -6.16 9.56 6.69
C PHE A 50 -5.11 8.75 5.91
N LYS A 51 -3.92 8.56 6.50
CA LYS A 51 -2.84 7.77 5.89
C LYS A 51 -3.25 6.31 5.71
N SER A 52 -3.95 5.72 6.68
CA SER A 52 -4.46 4.36 6.58
C SER A 52 -5.55 4.27 5.52
N LEU A 53 -6.51 5.21 5.47
CA LEU A 53 -7.57 5.22 4.45
C LEU A 53 -7.00 5.29 3.03
N VAL A 54 -6.07 6.22 2.79
CA VAL A 54 -5.41 6.36 1.48
C VAL A 54 -4.59 5.12 1.15
N SER A 55 -3.86 4.58 2.12
CA SER A 55 -3.05 3.38 1.91
C SER A 55 -3.91 2.13 1.63
N VAL A 56 -5.05 1.97 2.30
CA VAL A 56 -6.03 0.90 2.01
C VAL A 56 -6.60 1.08 0.60
N LEU A 57 -6.97 2.29 0.21
CA LEU A 57 -7.49 2.57 -1.14
C LEU A 57 -6.47 2.25 -2.22
N VAL A 58 -5.24 2.74 -2.08
CA VAL A 58 -4.15 2.51 -3.05
C VAL A 58 -3.76 1.04 -3.09
N GLY A 59 -3.54 0.41 -1.93
CA GLY A 59 -3.25 -1.02 -1.84
C GLY A 59 -4.37 -1.85 -2.45
N GLY A 60 -5.63 -1.52 -2.16
CA GLY A 60 -6.82 -2.21 -2.66
C GLY A 60 -6.95 -2.11 -4.17
N LEU A 61 -6.71 -0.92 -4.74
CA LEU A 61 -6.69 -0.70 -6.18
C LEU A 61 -5.60 -1.52 -6.87
N VAL A 62 -4.36 -1.47 -6.36
CA VAL A 62 -3.22 -2.17 -6.96
C VAL A 62 -3.38 -3.69 -6.86
N SER A 63 -3.74 -4.19 -5.68
CA SER A 63 -3.96 -5.62 -5.46
C SER A 63 -5.18 -6.16 -6.21
N GLY A 64 -6.27 -5.40 -6.27
CA GLY A 64 -7.46 -5.72 -7.04
C GLY A 64 -7.17 -5.79 -8.54
N ALA A 65 -6.45 -4.80 -9.07
CA ALA A 65 -6.00 -4.82 -10.46
C ALA A 65 -5.10 -6.03 -10.76
N LEU A 66 -4.12 -6.31 -9.90
CA LEU A 66 -3.26 -7.49 -10.02
C LEU A 66 -4.08 -8.79 -9.99
N PHE A 67 -5.06 -8.90 -9.10
CA PHE A 67 -5.92 -10.07 -9.00
C PHE A 67 -6.73 -10.30 -10.28
N ILE A 68 -7.33 -9.24 -10.83
CA ILE A 68 -8.08 -9.29 -12.10
C ILE A 68 -7.16 -9.73 -13.25
N ILE A 69 -5.96 -9.14 -13.37
CA ILE A 69 -4.99 -9.50 -14.41
C ILE A 69 -4.58 -10.97 -14.31
N ILE A 70 -4.29 -11.45 -13.10
CA ILE A 70 -3.91 -12.85 -12.86
C ILE A 70 -5.07 -13.80 -13.24
N ARG A 71 -6.30 -13.45 -12.89
CA ARG A 71 -7.49 -14.23 -13.25
C ARG A 71 -7.66 -14.31 -14.76
N ARG A 72 -7.61 -13.16 -15.46
CA ARG A 72 -7.74 -13.07 -16.92
C ARG A 72 -6.66 -13.87 -17.65
N LYS A 73 -5.41 -13.79 -17.19
CA LYS A 73 -4.30 -14.60 -17.73
C LYS A 73 -4.57 -16.10 -17.60
N ASN A 74 -5.21 -16.53 -16.53
CA ASN A 74 -5.52 -17.94 -16.28
C ASN A 74 -6.66 -18.44 -17.18
N GLU A 75 -7.68 -17.61 -17.42
CA GLU A 75 -8.79 -17.92 -18.36
C GLU A 75 -8.27 -18.03 -19.81
N ASN A 76 -7.42 -17.09 -20.24
CA ASN A 76 -6.82 -17.13 -21.58
C ASN A 76 -5.92 -18.36 -21.79
N ALA A 77 -5.18 -18.78 -20.77
CA ALA A 77 -4.33 -19.98 -20.85
C ALA A 77 -5.12 -21.29 -20.97
N MET A 78 -6.41 -21.28 -20.60
CA MET A 78 -7.29 -22.45 -20.68
C MET A 78 -7.99 -22.54 -22.04
N ASN A 79 -8.26 -21.42 -22.70
CA ASN A 79 -8.83 -21.35 -24.06
C ASN A 79 -7.82 -21.66 -25.18
N LEU A 80 -6.52 -21.66 -24.85
CA LEU A 80 -5.41 -21.96 -25.78
C LEU A 80 -4.97 -23.43 -25.73
N ARG A 81 -5.64 -24.27 -24.93
CA ARG A 81 -5.34 -25.67 -24.71
C ARG A 81 -6.49 -26.54 -25.23
#